data_AF-L9WFC8-F1
#
_entry.id   AF-L9WFC8-F1
#
_cell.length_a   1.000
_cell.length_b   1.000
_cell.length_c   1.000
_cell.angle_alpha   90.00
_cell.angle_beta   90.00
_cell.angle_gamma   90.00
#
_symmetry.space_group_name_H-M   'P 1'
#
loop_
_entity.id
_entity.type
_entity.pdbx_description
1 polymer ?
#
loop_
_entity_poly.entity_id
_entity_poly.type
_entity_poly.pdbx_seq_one_letter_code
_entity_poly.pdbx_strand_id
1 'polypeptide(L)'
;MERYDLIYQLYDEYDTKTLREYQAFVDVFPAVDSRVALEHWQGVNDDLEQRKDEIRSAFAAGETFAEVASRADRDQAFTALDLEAKYGRAVNVLVLDVDETLRSAGGTDNEIPRDTLHVLTEFHEAGVPIVICTGQTLENVKGFAIQGLGSEIVHSGDLSIVYEAGTGVFTPGHGAQTKQLLYEDLDEEIRNVFDDVRSRVLPDASEELRRGCHLQGNEFNVTMKPNYETGSTNAREIIDTALVYLIDLLADAVGTALDIPGSESDGDGNGSKELSDETVTDWTRAFYAAQDPEIRAVLESEGAYPDLDADTVPDALTDVLERIDVAYYEADAAEIGSLELNKVVGVERALDVLGVDEPFSLVMGDSKSDLRVMQWVDENDAGIAAAPEHASQDTLEHVLETDELVFDRGKSVDVLRTVYALNRLARLE
;
A
#
# COMPACT_ATOMS: atom_id res chain seq x y z
N MET A 1 -2.92 41.29 9.20
CA MET A 1 -2.17 40.87 8.02
C MET A 1 -2.64 39.45 7.77
N GLU A 2 -3.15 39.16 6.58
CA GLU A 2 -3.69 37.83 6.30
C GLU A 2 -2.52 36.82 6.25
N ARG A 3 -2.75 35.55 6.58
CA ARG A 3 -1.68 34.52 6.63
C ARG A 3 -0.91 34.43 5.31
N TYR A 4 -1.60 34.63 4.18
CA TYR A 4 -0.99 34.70 2.83
C TYR A 4 0.05 35.82 2.71
N ASP A 5 -0.22 37.01 3.24
CA ASP A 5 0.72 38.13 3.19
C ASP A 5 2.01 37.82 3.95
N LEU A 6 1.89 37.12 5.09
CA LEU A 6 3.03 36.73 5.93
C LEU A 6 3.91 35.68 5.23
N ILE A 7 3.29 34.66 4.60
CA ILE A 7 4.02 33.67 3.80
C ILE A 7 4.67 34.34 2.58
N TYR A 8 3.96 35.25 1.90
CA TYR A 8 4.54 36.00 0.80
C TYR A 8 5.77 36.80 1.25
N GLN A 9 5.65 37.53 2.36
CA GLN A 9 6.76 38.29 2.94
C GLN A 9 7.95 37.39 3.29
N LEU A 10 7.69 36.22 3.91
CA LEU A 10 8.73 35.26 4.29
C LEU A 10 9.56 34.81 3.08
N TYR A 11 8.93 34.40 1.99
CA TYR A 11 9.64 33.90 0.81
C TYR A 11 10.20 35.01 -0.10
N ASP A 12 9.74 36.25 0.03
CA ASP A 12 10.24 37.41 -0.75
C ASP A 12 11.42 38.11 -0.05
N GLU A 13 11.36 38.27 1.27
CA GLU A 13 12.36 39.04 2.04
C GLU A 13 13.55 38.18 2.50
N TYR A 14 13.36 36.86 2.66
CA TYR A 14 14.38 35.96 3.19
C TYR A 14 14.90 34.98 2.15
N ASP A 15 16.20 34.67 2.23
CA ASP A 15 16.85 33.65 1.41
C ASP A 15 16.52 32.24 1.93
N THR A 16 15.25 31.87 1.76
CA THR A 16 14.70 30.57 2.18
C THR A 16 15.31 29.41 1.38
N LYS A 17 15.81 29.66 0.16
CA LYS A 17 16.45 28.62 -0.64
C LYS A 17 17.72 28.11 0.03
N THR A 18 18.64 29.01 0.39
CA THR A 18 19.86 28.60 1.11
C THR A 18 19.55 28.07 2.50
N LEU A 19 18.53 28.61 3.18
CA LEU A 19 18.05 28.06 4.45
C LEU A 19 17.67 26.57 4.32
N ARG A 20 16.89 26.20 3.30
CA ARG A 20 16.53 24.80 3.03
C ARG A 20 17.72 23.94 2.65
N GLU A 21 18.66 24.46 1.86
CA GLU A 21 19.88 23.73 1.50
C GLU A 21 20.72 23.38 2.74
N TYR A 22 20.81 24.29 3.72
CA TYR A 22 21.48 24.04 4.99
C TYR A 22 20.71 23.06 5.87
N GLN A 23 19.39 23.22 5.98
CA GLN A 23 18.52 22.30 6.72
C GLN A 23 18.68 20.87 6.20
N ALA A 24 18.51 20.66 4.88
CA ALA A 24 18.67 19.34 4.26
C ALA A 24 20.06 18.75 4.50
N PHE A 25 21.13 19.57 4.41
CA PHE A 25 22.48 19.10 4.70
C PHE A 25 22.66 18.64 6.15
N VAL A 26 22.12 19.39 7.12
CA VAL A 26 22.20 19.07 8.54
C VAL A 26 21.43 17.79 8.86
N ASP A 27 20.23 17.65 8.29
CA ASP A 27 19.29 16.56 8.55
C ASP A 27 19.77 15.19 8.08
N VAL A 28 20.42 15.15 6.92
CA VAL A 28 20.91 13.89 6.33
C VAL A 28 22.40 13.66 6.54
N PHE A 29 23.05 14.49 7.38
CA PHE A 29 24.47 14.37 7.63
C PHE A 29 24.79 13.02 8.29
N PRO A 30 25.61 12.15 7.66
CA PRO A 30 25.87 10.83 8.19
C PRO A 30 26.73 10.90 9.46
N ALA A 31 26.54 9.93 10.35
CA ALA A 31 27.47 9.73 11.47
C ALA A 31 28.87 9.37 10.94
N VAL A 32 29.81 10.32 11.04
CA VAL A 32 31.19 10.16 10.56
C VAL A 32 32.19 10.57 11.63
N ASP A 33 33.26 9.79 11.78
CA ASP A 33 34.37 10.08 12.72
C ASP A 33 35.37 11.13 12.17
N SER A 34 35.07 11.72 11.02
CA SER A 34 35.93 12.72 10.39
C SER A 34 35.77 14.07 11.06
N ARG A 35 36.81 14.51 11.78
CA ARG A 35 36.84 15.84 12.43
C ARG A 35 36.54 16.99 11.48
N VAL A 36 37.08 16.95 10.26
CA VAL A 36 36.86 18.00 9.26
C VAL A 36 35.40 18.02 8.81
N ALA A 37 34.78 16.84 8.66
CA ALA A 37 33.38 16.75 8.29
C ALA A 37 32.48 17.27 9.43
N LEU A 38 32.81 16.95 10.68
CA LEU A 38 32.11 17.46 11.87
C LEU A 38 32.26 18.98 12.04
N GLU A 39 33.45 19.53 11.81
CA GLU A 39 33.69 20.99 11.84
C GLU A 39 32.89 21.70 10.74
N HIS A 40 32.81 21.13 9.54
CA HIS A 40 31.97 21.68 8.47
C HIS A 40 30.48 21.62 8.83
N TRP A 41 30.02 20.49 9.37
CA TRP A 41 28.63 20.35 9.82
C TRP A 41 28.27 21.35 10.92
N GLN A 42 29.14 21.54 11.92
CA GLN A 42 28.94 22.55 12.95
C GLN A 42 28.82 23.95 12.37
N GLY A 43 29.69 24.32 11.42
CA GLY A 43 29.62 25.61 10.75
C GLY A 43 28.30 25.82 9.99
N VAL A 44 27.85 24.82 9.22
CA VAL A 44 26.57 24.90 8.51
C VAL A 44 25.39 24.95 9.48
N ASN A 45 25.43 24.21 10.58
CA ASN A 45 24.40 24.23 11.61
C ASN A 45 24.30 25.58 12.34
N ASP A 46 25.44 26.21 12.65
CA ASP A 46 25.48 27.54 13.25
C ASP A 46 24.91 28.60 12.29
N ASP A 47 25.27 28.54 11.00
CA ASP A 47 24.75 29.43 9.97
C ASP A 47 23.24 29.22 9.73
N LEU A 48 22.76 27.96 9.80
CA LEU A 48 21.34 27.60 9.74
C LEU A 48 20.56 28.23 10.89
N GLU A 49 21.02 28.06 12.13
CA GLU A 49 20.36 28.62 13.30
C GLU A 49 20.35 30.15 13.29
N GLN A 50 21.45 30.79 12.86
CA GLN A 50 21.47 32.24 12.72
C GLN A 50 20.38 32.74 11.77
N ARG A 51 20.20 32.08 10.62
CA ARG A 51 19.16 32.45 9.64
C ARG A 51 17.75 32.16 10.15
N LYS A 52 17.55 31.06 10.89
CA LYS A 52 16.28 30.80 11.57
C LYS A 52 15.96 31.88 12.60
N ASP A 53 16.94 32.33 13.37
CA ASP A 53 16.78 33.38 14.40
C ASP A 53 16.38 34.73 13.81
N GLU A 54 16.87 35.07 12.62
CA GLU A 54 16.46 36.27 11.88
C GLU A 54 14.97 36.23 11.53
N ILE A 55 14.45 35.07 11.08
CA ILE A 55 13.02 34.86 10.81
C ILE A 55 12.24 34.86 12.13
N ARG A 56 12.69 34.11 13.15
CA ARG A 56 12.05 34.03 14.47
C ARG A 56 11.80 35.42 15.09
N SER A 57 12.75 36.34 14.90
CA SER A 57 12.69 37.70 15.44
C SER A 57 11.78 38.65 14.66
N ALA A 58 11.47 38.33 13.40
CA ALA A 58 10.73 39.23 12.51
C ALA A 58 9.22 38.99 12.49
N PHE A 59 8.79 37.76 12.78
CA PHE A 59 7.37 37.37 12.75
C PHE A 59 6.83 37.08 14.15
N ALA A 60 5.55 37.38 14.39
CA ALA A 60 4.91 37.12 15.68
C ALA A 60 4.85 35.61 16.01
N ALA A 61 4.62 34.76 15.00
CA ALA A 61 4.72 33.31 15.09
C ALA A 61 6.04 32.81 14.48
N GLY A 62 7.14 33.48 14.83
CA GLY A 62 8.43 33.33 14.16
C GLY A 62 9.01 31.91 14.18
N GLU A 63 8.77 31.12 15.23
CA GLU A 63 9.20 29.72 15.26
C GLU A 63 8.55 28.90 14.14
N THR A 64 7.22 29.03 13.98
CA THR A 64 6.48 28.34 12.91
C THR A 64 7.00 28.75 11.54
N PHE A 65 7.21 30.04 11.29
CA PHE A 65 7.69 30.51 10.00
C PHE A 65 9.13 30.09 9.71
N ALA A 66 10.02 30.06 10.70
CA ALA A 66 11.38 29.54 10.54
C ALA A 66 11.38 28.04 10.20
N GLU A 67 10.50 27.27 10.85
CA GLU A 67 10.33 25.83 10.59
C GLU A 67 9.72 25.55 9.21
N VAL A 68 8.73 26.35 8.77
CA VAL A 68 8.16 26.25 7.42
C VAL A 68 9.20 26.63 6.37
N ALA A 69 9.87 27.78 6.49
CA ALA A 69 10.85 28.23 5.50
C ALA A 69 12.08 27.33 5.37
N SER A 70 12.45 26.62 6.44
CA SER A 70 13.59 25.70 6.42
C SER A 70 13.29 24.35 5.79
N ARG A 71 12.01 23.97 5.62
CA ARG A 71 11.62 22.67 5.06
C ARG A 71 10.83 22.76 3.76
N ALA A 72 9.88 23.68 3.68
CA ALA A 72 9.00 23.85 2.53
C ALA A 72 9.52 24.96 1.61
N ASP A 73 9.46 24.73 0.30
CA ASP A 73 9.59 25.83 -0.65
C ASP A 73 8.33 26.70 -0.70
N ARG A 74 8.37 27.72 -1.56
CA ARG A 74 7.29 28.68 -1.65
C ARG A 74 5.99 28.03 -2.10
N ASP A 75 6.04 27.18 -3.11
CA ASP A 75 4.86 26.58 -3.70
C ASP A 75 4.26 25.58 -2.69
N GLN A 76 5.10 24.75 -2.06
CA GLN A 76 4.70 23.84 -0.97
C GLN A 76 4.03 24.58 0.20
N ALA A 77 4.57 25.74 0.62
CA ALA A 77 3.99 26.52 1.71
C ALA A 77 2.65 27.16 1.35
N PHE A 78 2.46 27.59 0.10
CA PHE A 78 1.16 28.08 -0.38
C PHE A 78 0.15 26.95 -0.51
N THR A 79 0.53 25.80 -1.07
CA THR A 79 -0.33 24.61 -1.10
C THR A 79 -0.75 24.19 0.31
N ALA A 80 0.18 24.17 1.26
CA ALA A 80 -0.13 23.89 2.66
C ALA A 80 -1.15 24.87 3.27
N LEU A 81 -1.06 26.15 2.91
CA LEU A 81 -1.99 27.18 3.35
C LEU A 81 -3.37 27.04 2.70
N ASP A 82 -3.42 26.67 1.41
CA ASP A 82 -4.67 26.38 0.69
C ASP A 82 -5.38 25.18 1.31
N LEU A 83 -4.63 24.11 1.64
CA LEU A 83 -5.16 22.92 2.33
C LEU A 83 -5.67 23.28 3.75
N GLU A 84 -4.91 24.08 4.51
CA GLU A 84 -5.35 24.55 5.82
C GLU A 84 -6.63 25.37 5.74
N ALA A 85 -6.76 26.24 4.73
CA ALA A 85 -7.97 27.02 4.50
C ALA A 85 -9.17 26.15 4.05
N LYS A 86 -8.91 25.08 3.27
CA LYS A 86 -9.93 24.14 2.79
C LYS A 86 -10.48 23.26 3.91
N TYR A 87 -9.59 22.67 4.71
CA TYR A 87 -9.97 21.63 5.67
C TYR A 87 -9.95 22.08 7.14
N GLY A 88 -9.15 23.10 7.49
CA GLY A 88 -9.00 23.57 8.87
C GLY A 88 -8.42 22.54 9.84
N ARG A 89 -7.77 21.49 9.31
CA ARG A 89 -7.27 20.33 10.07
C ARG A 89 -5.81 20.06 9.73
N ALA A 90 -5.04 19.67 10.74
CA ALA A 90 -3.71 19.11 10.56
C ALA A 90 -3.81 17.61 10.24
N VAL A 91 -2.90 17.09 9.43
CA VAL A 91 -2.74 15.65 9.23
C VAL A 91 -2.24 15.02 10.53
N ASN A 92 -2.99 14.04 11.02
CA ASN A 92 -2.72 13.36 12.29
C ASN A 92 -2.29 11.90 12.15
N VAL A 93 -2.25 11.36 10.93
CA VAL A 93 -1.72 10.02 10.61
C VAL A 93 -1.23 9.96 9.17
N LEU A 94 -0.18 9.18 8.89
CA LEU A 94 0.31 8.92 7.54
C LEU A 94 -0.10 7.52 7.10
N VAL A 95 -0.67 7.36 5.90
CA VAL A 95 -0.99 6.07 5.29
C VAL A 95 -0.23 5.97 3.98
N LEU A 96 0.80 5.13 3.95
CA LEU A 96 1.82 5.17 2.90
C LEU A 96 1.99 3.81 2.26
N ASP A 97 1.77 3.74 0.94
CA ASP A 97 2.31 2.64 0.14
C ASP A 97 3.83 2.75 -0.01
N VAL A 98 4.51 1.65 -0.36
CA VAL A 98 5.98 1.59 -0.43
C VAL A 98 6.46 1.54 -1.88
N ASP A 99 6.06 0.53 -2.64
CA ASP A 99 6.61 0.23 -3.97
C ASP A 99 6.01 1.17 -5.01
N GLU A 100 6.85 1.70 -5.90
CA GLU A 100 6.49 2.76 -6.86
C GLU A 100 5.92 4.07 -6.23
N THR A 101 5.72 4.11 -4.90
CA THR A 101 5.28 5.28 -4.13
C THR A 101 6.43 5.95 -3.36
N LEU A 102 6.89 5.35 -2.27
CA LEU A 102 8.02 5.88 -1.47
C LEU A 102 9.38 5.54 -2.07
N ARG A 103 9.45 4.42 -2.80
CA ARG A 103 10.61 3.98 -3.59
C ARG A 103 10.15 3.61 -4.99
N SER A 104 11.06 3.58 -5.96
CA SER A 104 10.78 3.08 -7.31
C SER A 104 12.01 2.41 -7.90
N ALA A 105 11.79 1.42 -8.76
CA ALA A 105 12.89 0.75 -9.47
C ALA A 105 13.61 1.71 -10.42
N GLY A 106 12.86 2.60 -11.07
CA GLY A 106 13.40 3.53 -12.06
C GLY A 106 14.02 4.82 -11.50
N GLY A 107 13.64 5.23 -10.28
CA GLY A 107 14.04 6.53 -9.71
C GLY A 107 14.94 6.43 -8.48
N THR A 108 14.82 5.37 -7.69
CA THR A 108 15.50 5.27 -6.38
C THR A 108 16.23 3.95 -6.17
N ASP A 109 16.42 3.15 -7.22
CA ASP A 109 17.06 1.83 -7.15
C ASP A 109 16.43 0.92 -6.09
N ASN A 110 15.10 0.99 -5.94
CA ASN A 110 14.31 0.28 -4.93
C ASN A 110 14.68 0.57 -3.47
N GLU A 111 15.28 1.74 -3.20
CA GLU A 111 15.49 2.26 -1.85
C GLU A 111 14.58 3.48 -1.58
N ILE A 112 14.10 3.67 -0.35
CA ILE A 112 13.45 4.93 0.01
C ILE A 112 14.54 6.00 0.17
N PRO A 113 14.41 7.18 -0.47
CA PRO A 113 15.38 8.27 -0.33
C PRO A 113 15.61 8.68 1.13
N ARG A 114 16.85 9.02 1.47
CA ARG A 114 17.22 9.42 2.86
C ARG A 114 16.41 10.62 3.36
N ASP A 115 16.18 11.61 2.52
CA ASP A 115 15.38 12.79 2.86
C ASP A 115 13.95 12.39 3.24
N THR A 116 13.34 11.44 2.51
CA THR A 116 12.02 10.90 2.84
C THR A 116 12.04 10.19 4.19
N LEU A 117 13.00 9.30 4.44
CA LEU A 117 13.16 8.61 5.73
C LEU A 117 13.36 9.58 6.91
N HIS A 118 14.12 10.65 6.68
CA HIS A 118 14.32 11.69 7.68
C HIS A 118 12.98 12.37 8.03
N VAL A 119 12.22 12.84 7.03
CA VAL A 119 10.93 13.50 7.30
C VAL A 119 9.91 12.56 7.94
N LEU A 120 9.90 11.26 7.59
CA LEU A 120 9.06 10.27 8.28
C LEU A 120 9.45 10.13 9.76
N THR A 121 10.75 10.15 10.07
CA THR A 121 11.23 10.21 11.47
C THR A 121 10.72 11.46 12.18
N GLU A 122 10.76 12.64 11.54
CA GLU A 122 10.25 13.88 12.14
C GLU A 122 8.74 13.83 12.43
N PHE A 123 7.94 13.22 11.54
CA PHE A 123 6.51 13.00 11.80
C PHE A 123 6.28 12.08 12.99
N HIS A 124 7.03 10.97 13.06
CA HIS A 124 6.97 10.04 14.17
C HIS A 124 7.34 10.70 15.51
N GLU A 125 8.43 11.46 15.54
CA GLU A 125 8.86 12.23 16.72
C GLU A 125 7.85 13.33 17.12
N ALA A 126 7.11 13.86 16.15
CA ALA A 126 6.01 14.80 16.37
C ALA A 126 4.71 14.12 16.85
N GLY A 127 4.71 12.80 17.03
CA GLY A 127 3.57 12.00 17.50
C GLY A 127 2.53 11.71 16.42
N VAL A 128 2.88 11.79 15.14
CA VAL A 128 2.02 11.40 14.02
C VAL A 128 2.28 9.92 13.70
N PRO A 129 1.30 9.02 13.90
CA PRO A 129 1.47 7.61 13.59
C PRO A 129 1.67 7.36 12.11
N ILE A 130 2.35 6.26 11.79
CA ILE A 130 2.64 5.85 10.41
C ILE A 130 2.03 4.48 10.15
N VAL A 131 1.18 4.39 9.13
CA VAL A 131 0.62 3.14 8.60
C VAL A 131 1.29 2.86 7.26
N ILE A 132 2.13 1.83 7.20
CA ILE A 132 2.65 1.31 5.93
C ILE A 132 1.62 0.34 5.36
N CYS A 133 1.15 0.56 4.13
CA CYS A 133 0.10 -0.24 3.51
C CYS A 133 0.55 -0.84 2.17
N THR A 134 0.83 -2.14 2.12
CA THR A 134 1.47 -2.79 0.96
C THR A 134 0.87 -4.15 0.63
N GLY A 135 1.04 -4.57 -0.63
CA GLY A 135 0.78 -5.94 -1.08
C GLY A 135 1.83 -6.97 -0.64
N GLN A 136 2.98 -6.53 -0.10
CA GLN A 136 4.04 -7.44 0.34
C GLN A 136 3.69 -8.22 1.61
N THR A 137 4.38 -9.34 1.82
CA THR A 137 4.33 -10.12 3.06
C THR A 137 4.90 -9.33 4.24
N LEU A 138 4.42 -9.66 5.44
CA LEU A 138 4.85 -9.00 6.69
C LEU A 138 6.37 -9.03 6.88
N GLU A 139 7.01 -10.19 6.65
CA GLU A 139 8.45 -10.35 6.88
C GLU A 139 9.28 -9.45 5.96
N ASN A 140 8.86 -9.30 4.69
CA ASN A 140 9.56 -8.44 3.72
C ASN A 140 9.45 -6.97 4.11
N VAL A 141 8.23 -6.48 4.33
CA VAL A 141 8.00 -5.06 4.66
C VAL A 141 8.57 -4.71 6.03
N LYS A 142 8.51 -5.60 7.02
CA LYS A 142 9.12 -5.39 8.33
C LYS A 142 10.64 -5.33 8.24
N GLY A 143 11.25 -6.22 7.46
CA GLY A 143 12.70 -6.21 7.22
C GLY A 143 13.14 -4.88 6.59
N PHE A 144 12.40 -4.44 5.57
CA PHE A 144 12.62 -3.17 4.91
C PHE A 144 12.42 -1.96 5.86
N ALA A 145 11.31 -1.92 6.61
CA ALA A 145 11.02 -0.83 7.54
C ALA A 145 12.08 -0.70 8.63
N ILE A 146 12.59 -1.81 9.17
CA ILE A 146 13.69 -1.80 10.15
C ILE A 146 14.98 -1.27 9.52
N GLN A 147 15.26 -1.59 8.26
CA GLN A 147 16.44 -1.09 7.55
C GLN A 147 16.34 0.41 7.22
N GLY A 148 15.16 0.89 6.85
CA GLY A 148 14.92 2.29 6.48
C GLY A 148 14.71 3.22 7.68
N LEU A 149 13.72 2.92 8.51
CA LEU A 149 13.29 3.77 9.64
C LEU A 149 13.97 3.40 10.97
N GLY A 150 14.65 2.25 11.02
CA GLY A 150 15.28 1.77 12.25
C GLY A 150 14.34 0.99 13.17
N SER A 151 14.94 0.13 13.99
CA SER A 151 14.19 -0.77 14.87
C SER A 151 13.39 -0.04 15.96
N GLU A 152 13.82 1.15 16.37
CA GLU A 152 13.15 1.93 17.41
C GLU A 152 11.79 2.45 16.94
N ILE A 153 11.74 3.07 15.75
CA ILE A 153 10.48 3.56 15.16
C ILE A 153 9.53 2.39 14.89
N VAL A 154 10.02 1.31 14.29
CA VAL A 154 9.18 0.14 13.97
C VAL A 154 8.55 -0.49 15.22
N HIS A 155 9.26 -0.49 16.35
CA HIS A 155 8.76 -1.07 17.60
C HIS A 155 8.22 -0.04 18.60
N SER A 156 7.93 1.18 18.14
CA SER A 156 7.54 2.30 19.01
C SER A 156 6.15 2.17 19.62
N GLY A 157 5.23 1.46 18.95
CA GLY A 157 3.79 1.56 19.24
C GLY A 157 3.03 2.42 18.24
N ASP A 158 3.70 3.34 17.55
CA ASP A 158 3.07 4.34 16.70
C ASP A 158 3.29 4.09 15.19
N LEU A 159 3.81 2.89 14.86
CA LEU A 159 3.93 2.41 13.49
C LEU A 159 3.12 1.13 13.32
N SER A 160 2.29 1.09 12.28
CA SER A 160 1.50 -0.07 11.88
C SER A 160 1.83 -0.49 10.46
N ILE A 161 1.74 -1.79 10.19
CA ILE A 161 1.98 -2.38 8.88
C ILE A 161 0.74 -3.17 8.47
N VAL A 162 0.07 -2.71 7.43
CA VAL A 162 -0.96 -3.45 6.69
C VAL A 162 -0.25 -4.20 5.58
N TYR A 163 -0.26 -5.53 5.66
CA TYR A 163 0.47 -6.42 4.73
C TYR A 163 -0.49 -7.28 3.91
N GLU A 164 0.01 -7.84 2.80
CA GLU A 164 -0.76 -8.68 1.87
C GLU A 164 -2.10 -8.02 1.51
N ALA A 165 -2.03 -6.75 1.14
CA ALA A 165 -3.16 -5.93 0.70
C ALA A 165 -4.34 -5.88 1.69
N GLY A 166 -4.08 -5.99 3.00
CA GLY A 166 -5.13 -5.95 4.02
C GLY A 166 -5.52 -7.31 4.59
N THR A 167 -4.74 -8.36 4.32
CA THR A 167 -4.92 -9.67 4.95
C THR A 167 -4.63 -9.65 6.45
N GLY A 168 -3.72 -8.78 6.87
CA GLY A 168 -3.35 -8.64 8.28
C GLY A 168 -2.76 -7.28 8.60
N VAL A 169 -2.77 -6.99 9.90
CA VAL A 169 -2.21 -5.76 10.47
C VAL A 169 -1.20 -6.13 11.56
N PHE A 170 -0.04 -5.50 11.51
CA PHE A 170 1.01 -5.67 12.51
C PHE A 170 1.38 -4.32 13.12
N THR A 171 1.06 -4.13 14.39
CA THR A 171 1.30 -2.90 15.16
C THR A 171 2.10 -3.25 16.42
N PRO A 172 3.45 -3.28 16.36
CA PRO A 172 4.30 -3.59 17.51
C PRO A 172 3.95 -2.80 18.77
N GLY A 173 4.05 -3.44 19.93
CA GLY A 173 3.86 -2.76 21.22
C GLY A 173 2.44 -2.84 21.79
N HIS A 174 1.47 -3.35 21.04
CA HIS A 174 0.04 -3.39 21.42
C HIS A 174 -0.43 -4.72 22.03
N GLY A 175 0.47 -5.47 22.68
CA GLY A 175 0.13 -6.71 23.38
C GLY A 175 -0.56 -7.73 22.47
N ALA A 176 -1.76 -8.19 22.85
CA ALA A 176 -2.54 -9.15 22.04
C ALA A 176 -3.01 -8.58 20.69
N GLN A 177 -3.05 -7.26 20.54
CA GLN A 177 -3.41 -6.58 19.29
C GLN A 177 -2.21 -6.35 18.38
N THR A 178 -1.00 -6.78 18.79
CA THR A 178 0.23 -6.58 18.00
C THR A 178 0.13 -7.17 16.59
N LYS A 179 -0.54 -8.31 16.45
CA LYS A 179 -0.79 -8.95 15.17
C LYS A 179 -2.28 -9.25 15.09
N GLN A 180 -2.94 -8.71 14.08
CA GLN A 180 -4.34 -8.92 13.77
C GLN A 180 -4.43 -9.65 12.44
N LEU A 181 -5.00 -10.84 12.47
CA LEU A 181 -5.21 -11.69 11.30
C LEU A 181 -6.62 -11.41 10.78
N LEU A 182 -6.77 -10.50 9.82
CA LEU A 182 -8.10 -10.02 9.41
C LEU A 182 -8.91 -11.13 8.73
N TYR A 183 -8.23 -12.10 8.13
CA TYR A 183 -8.87 -13.28 7.59
C TYR A 183 -9.59 -14.14 8.65
N GLU A 184 -9.29 -14.02 9.96
CA GLU A 184 -10.03 -14.74 11.02
C GLU A 184 -11.47 -14.25 11.17
N ASP A 185 -11.74 -13.00 10.75
CA ASP A 185 -13.07 -12.40 10.79
C ASP A 185 -13.93 -12.75 9.56
N LEU A 186 -13.36 -13.44 8.56
CA LEU A 186 -14.11 -13.95 7.41
C LEU A 186 -15.07 -15.07 7.81
N ASP A 187 -16.13 -15.21 7.01
CA ASP A 187 -17.08 -16.31 7.17
C ASP A 187 -16.38 -17.66 7.15
N GLU A 188 -16.87 -18.59 7.98
CA GLU A 188 -16.32 -19.94 8.10
C GLU A 188 -16.28 -20.67 6.75
N GLU A 189 -17.26 -20.43 5.90
CA GLU A 189 -17.32 -20.95 4.54
C GLU A 189 -16.11 -20.55 3.70
N ILE A 190 -15.77 -19.25 3.65
CA ILE A 190 -14.62 -18.75 2.89
C ILE A 190 -13.31 -19.27 3.49
N ARG A 191 -13.17 -19.24 4.82
CA ARG A 191 -11.97 -19.78 5.48
C ARG A 191 -11.75 -21.25 5.14
N ASN A 192 -12.81 -22.06 5.12
CA ASN A 192 -12.73 -23.47 4.77
C ASN A 192 -12.29 -23.70 3.32
N VAL A 193 -12.74 -22.86 2.38
CA VAL A 193 -12.28 -22.93 0.97
C VAL A 193 -10.78 -22.69 0.87
N PHE A 194 -10.28 -21.62 1.50
CA PHE A 194 -8.84 -21.30 1.49
C PHE A 194 -7.99 -22.36 2.19
N ASP A 195 -8.46 -22.90 3.32
CA ASP A 195 -7.78 -23.98 4.04
C ASP A 195 -7.69 -25.25 3.18
N ASP A 196 -8.75 -25.62 2.44
CA ASP A 196 -8.74 -26.77 1.52
C ASP A 196 -7.73 -26.55 0.39
N VAL A 197 -7.83 -25.42 -0.33
CA VAL A 197 -6.91 -25.05 -1.41
C VAL A 197 -5.46 -25.09 -0.93
N ARG A 198 -5.14 -24.42 0.20
CA ARG A 198 -3.77 -24.36 0.72
C ARG A 198 -3.24 -25.74 1.12
N SER A 199 -4.10 -26.61 1.65
CA SER A 199 -3.68 -27.97 2.03
C SER A 199 -3.34 -28.86 0.83
N ARG A 200 -3.91 -28.58 -0.34
CA ARG A 200 -3.84 -29.39 -1.57
C ARG A 200 -2.94 -28.81 -2.67
N VAL A 201 -2.72 -27.50 -2.67
CA VAL A 201 -2.06 -26.78 -3.78
C VAL A 201 -0.72 -27.36 -4.21
N LEU A 202 0.13 -27.84 -3.29
CA LEU A 202 1.37 -28.54 -3.65
C LEU A 202 1.24 -30.06 -3.68
N PRO A 203 0.55 -30.73 -2.74
CA PRO A 203 0.40 -32.18 -2.78
C PRO A 203 -0.23 -32.72 -4.07
N ASP A 204 -1.27 -32.04 -4.57
CA ASP A 204 -2.07 -32.50 -5.72
C ASP A 204 -1.51 -32.00 -7.06
N ALA A 205 -0.58 -31.03 -7.02
CA ALA A 205 0.05 -30.49 -8.21
C ALA A 205 0.88 -31.54 -8.99
N SER A 206 0.89 -31.37 -10.32
CA SER A 206 1.70 -32.18 -11.22
C SER A 206 3.20 -32.12 -10.88
N GLU A 207 4.00 -33.10 -11.33
CA GLU A 207 5.45 -33.06 -11.12
C GLU A 207 6.10 -31.82 -11.77
N GLU A 208 5.52 -31.35 -12.88
CA GLU A 208 5.92 -30.14 -13.57
C GLU A 208 5.67 -28.90 -12.71
N LEU A 209 4.45 -28.69 -12.21
CA LEU A 209 4.12 -27.55 -11.35
C LEU A 209 4.91 -27.56 -10.04
N ARG A 210 5.07 -28.72 -9.40
CA ARG A 210 5.85 -28.83 -8.14
C ARG A 210 7.34 -28.49 -8.30
N ARG A 211 7.89 -28.64 -9.50
CA ARG A 211 9.29 -28.27 -9.80
C ARG A 211 9.40 -26.89 -10.42
N GLY A 212 8.42 -26.50 -11.22
CA GLY A 212 8.37 -25.27 -11.98
C GLY A 212 7.87 -24.08 -11.17
N CYS A 213 7.19 -24.31 -10.04
CA CYS A 213 6.67 -23.27 -9.17
C CYS A 213 7.07 -23.45 -7.70
N HIS A 214 6.90 -22.40 -6.92
CA HIS A 214 6.90 -22.41 -5.46
C HIS A 214 5.73 -21.57 -4.94
N LEU A 215 5.35 -21.78 -3.67
CA LEU A 215 4.38 -20.93 -3.00
C LEU A 215 5.07 -19.70 -2.42
N GLN A 216 4.49 -18.52 -2.65
CA GLN A 216 4.85 -17.32 -1.88
C GLN A 216 4.47 -17.52 -0.41
N GLY A 217 5.29 -17.01 0.50
CA GLY A 217 5.09 -17.13 1.95
C GLY A 217 3.98 -16.23 2.50
N ASN A 218 2.84 -16.15 1.80
CA ASN A 218 1.67 -15.41 2.23
C ASN A 218 0.99 -16.13 3.41
N GLU A 219 0.31 -15.37 4.27
CA GLU A 219 -0.40 -15.90 5.43
C GLU A 219 -1.78 -16.44 5.07
N PHE A 220 -2.50 -15.77 4.16
CA PHE A 220 -3.85 -16.18 3.75
C PHE A 220 -3.94 -16.52 2.26
N ASN A 221 -3.57 -15.59 1.38
CA ASN A 221 -3.62 -15.79 -0.07
C ASN A 221 -2.75 -16.98 -0.51
N VAL A 222 -3.16 -17.63 -1.60
CA VAL A 222 -2.42 -18.74 -2.20
C VAL A 222 -1.85 -18.29 -3.53
N THR A 223 -0.53 -18.08 -3.56
CA THR A 223 0.16 -17.54 -4.75
C THR A 223 1.23 -18.50 -5.21
N MET A 224 1.11 -18.96 -6.47
CA MET A 224 2.12 -19.75 -7.14
C MET A 224 3.01 -18.84 -7.99
N LYS A 225 4.33 -18.88 -7.73
CA LYS A 225 5.36 -18.13 -8.46
C LYS A 225 6.28 -19.09 -9.23
N PRO A 226 6.83 -18.70 -10.40
CA PRO A 226 7.68 -19.55 -11.19
C PRO A 226 9.07 -19.71 -10.53
N ASN A 227 9.69 -20.86 -10.72
CA ASN A 227 11.10 -21.12 -10.44
C ASN A 227 11.98 -20.77 -11.66
N TYR A 228 11.54 -19.78 -12.44
CA TYR A 228 12.21 -19.23 -13.61
C TYR A 228 12.34 -17.72 -13.44
N GLU A 229 13.20 -17.09 -14.24
CA GLU A 229 13.32 -15.63 -14.27
C GLU A 229 11.96 -15.00 -14.66
N THR A 230 11.45 -14.11 -13.81
CA THR A 230 10.20 -13.37 -14.05
C THR A 230 10.23 -12.70 -15.43
N GLY A 231 9.13 -12.79 -16.18
CA GLY A 231 9.04 -12.26 -17.55
C GLY A 231 9.65 -13.16 -18.63
N SER A 232 10.29 -14.29 -18.26
CA SER A 232 10.77 -15.25 -19.26
C SER A 232 9.64 -16.08 -19.88
N THR A 233 9.86 -16.61 -21.08
CA THR A 233 8.88 -17.49 -21.74
C THR A 233 8.54 -18.71 -20.90
N ASN A 234 9.53 -19.31 -20.22
CA ASN A 234 9.29 -20.46 -19.33
C ASN A 234 8.46 -20.07 -18.10
N ALA A 235 8.69 -18.86 -17.55
CA ALA A 235 7.89 -18.35 -16.45
C ALA A 235 6.43 -18.13 -16.88
N ARG A 236 6.20 -17.63 -18.11
CA ARG A 236 4.86 -17.51 -18.68
C ARG A 236 4.18 -18.87 -18.81
N GLU A 237 4.80 -19.82 -19.50
CA GLU A 237 4.23 -21.16 -19.74
C GLU A 237 3.86 -21.90 -18.45
N ILE A 238 4.72 -21.84 -17.42
CA ILE A 238 4.43 -22.51 -16.15
C ILE A 238 3.33 -21.80 -15.34
N ILE A 239 3.24 -20.47 -15.42
CA ILE A 239 2.19 -19.71 -14.74
C ILE A 239 0.84 -19.82 -15.45
N ASP A 240 0.83 -19.89 -16.78
CA ASP A 240 -0.38 -20.22 -17.57
C ASP A 240 -0.97 -21.56 -17.07
N THR A 241 -0.11 -22.59 -16.94
CA THR A 241 -0.50 -23.90 -16.40
C THR A 241 -0.93 -23.83 -14.93
N ALA A 242 -0.23 -23.03 -14.11
CA ALA A 242 -0.54 -22.88 -12.69
C ALA A 242 -1.88 -22.18 -12.46
N LEU A 243 -2.24 -21.20 -13.30
CA LEU A 243 -3.52 -20.50 -13.24
C LEU A 243 -4.68 -21.46 -13.44
N VAL A 244 -4.65 -22.28 -14.51
CA VAL A 244 -5.70 -23.28 -14.76
C VAL A 244 -5.82 -24.25 -13.58
N TYR A 245 -4.69 -24.74 -13.08
CA TYR A 245 -4.67 -25.62 -11.91
C TYR A 245 -5.26 -24.99 -10.66
N LEU A 246 -4.95 -23.72 -10.38
CA LEU A 246 -5.50 -23.00 -9.22
C LEU A 246 -7.00 -22.80 -9.35
N ILE A 247 -7.51 -22.45 -10.54
CA ILE A 247 -8.95 -22.31 -10.79
C ILE A 247 -9.67 -23.65 -10.57
N ASP A 248 -9.09 -24.76 -11.05
CA ASP A 248 -9.67 -26.10 -10.87
C ASP A 248 -9.68 -26.50 -9.40
N LEU A 249 -8.58 -26.25 -8.69
CA LEU A 249 -8.47 -26.55 -7.26
C LEU A 249 -9.44 -25.71 -6.43
N LEU A 250 -9.63 -24.43 -6.79
CA LEU A 250 -10.62 -23.56 -6.19
C LEU A 250 -12.03 -24.09 -6.42
N ALA A 251 -12.35 -24.50 -7.65
CA ALA A 251 -13.65 -25.08 -7.99
C ALA A 251 -13.96 -26.32 -7.15
N ASP A 252 -12.98 -27.21 -6.95
CA ASP A 252 -13.11 -28.38 -6.09
C ASP A 252 -13.39 -28.01 -4.63
N ALA A 253 -12.65 -27.04 -4.10
CA ALA A 253 -12.77 -26.58 -2.72
C ALA A 253 -14.13 -25.92 -2.48
N VAL A 254 -14.56 -25.04 -3.38
CA VAL A 254 -15.89 -24.41 -3.36
C VAL A 254 -16.99 -25.46 -3.48
N GLY A 255 -16.86 -26.40 -4.41
CA GLY A 255 -17.81 -27.51 -4.57
C GLY A 255 -17.89 -28.40 -3.32
N THR A 256 -16.81 -28.53 -2.55
CA THR A 256 -16.79 -29.28 -1.28
C THR A 256 -17.44 -28.49 -0.15
N ALA A 257 -17.17 -27.19 -0.06
CA ALA A 257 -17.72 -26.29 0.96
C ALA A 257 -19.23 -26.08 0.80
N LEU A 258 -19.71 -25.99 -0.44
CA LEU A 258 -21.12 -25.83 -0.75
C LEU A 258 -21.87 -27.18 -0.64
N ASP A 259 -22.78 -27.27 0.33
CA ASP A 259 -23.70 -28.40 0.48
C ASP A 259 -24.90 -28.20 -0.47
N ILE A 260 -24.63 -28.23 -1.78
CA ILE A 260 -25.59 -27.85 -2.83
C ILE A 260 -26.69 -28.92 -2.97
N PRO A 261 -27.97 -28.56 -2.76
CA PRO A 261 -29.09 -29.49 -2.95
C PRO A 261 -29.18 -29.91 -4.42
N GLY A 262 -29.01 -31.21 -4.70
CA GLY A 262 -29.07 -31.77 -6.05
C GLY A 262 -27.71 -32.23 -6.60
N SER A 263 -26.61 -31.99 -5.88
CA SER A 263 -25.32 -32.61 -6.22
C SER A 263 -25.35 -34.11 -5.84
N GLU A 264 -25.35 -34.99 -6.83
CA GLU A 264 -25.04 -36.40 -6.58
C GLU A 264 -23.52 -36.51 -6.38
N SER A 265 -23.09 -36.96 -5.19
CA SER A 265 -21.69 -37.26 -4.93
C SER A 265 -21.34 -38.56 -5.65
N ASP A 266 -20.76 -38.45 -6.85
CA ASP A 266 -19.97 -39.54 -7.39
C ASP A 266 -18.71 -39.64 -6.52
N GLY A 267 -18.54 -40.78 -5.85
CA GLY A 267 -17.59 -41.00 -4.75
C GLY A 267 -16.09 -40.96 -5.12
N ASP A 268 -15.70 -40.29 -6.19
CA ASP A 268 -14.32 -39.97 -6.54
C ASP A 268 -14.11 -38.47 -6.31
N GLY A 269 -13.48 -38.09 -5.20
CA GLY A 269 -13.29 -36.70 -4.75
C GLY A 269 -12.37 -35.88 -5.65
N ASN A 270 -12.82 -35.61 -6.88
CA ASN A 270 -12.01 -35.09 -7.99
C ASN A 270 -12.74 -33.97 -8.76
N GLY A 271 -13.53 -33.14 -8.06
CA GLY A 271 -14.20 -31.98 -8.68
C GLY A 271 -15.47 -32.26 -9.46
N SER A 272 -15.83 -33.53 -9.64
CA SER A 272 -16.96 -33.97 -10.45
C SER A 272 -18.32 -33.83 -9.75
N LYS A 273 -18.55 -32.73 -9.02
CA LYS A 273 -19.92 -32.37 -8.62
C LYS A 273 -20.57 -31.67 -9.81
N GLU A 274 -21.61 -32.29 -10.36
CA GLU A 274 -22.41 -31.68 -11.43
C GLU A 274 -23.46 -30.74 -10.83
N LEU A 275 -23.59 -29.57 -11.47
CA LEU A 275 -24.62 -28.57 -11.22
C LEU A 275 -25.21 -28.18 -12.56
N SER A 276 -26.53 -28.39 -12.69
CA SER A 276 -27.26 -28.06 -13.93
C SER A 276 -26.62 -28.68 -15.19
N ASP A 277 -26.28 -29.97 -15.12
CA ASP A 277 -25.66 -30.76 -16.20
C ASP A 277 -24.21 -30.38 -16.59
N GLU A 278 -23.58 -29.45 -15.85
CA GLU A 278 -22.21 -28.98 -16.07
C GLU A 278 -21.38 -29.10 -14.78
N THR A 279 -20.05 -29.13 -14.88
CA THR A 279 -19.19 -29.28 -13.68
C THR A 279 -18.99 -27.95 -12.95
N VAL A 280 -18.79 -27.99 -11.63
CA VAL A 280 -18.39 -26.79 -10.86
C VAL A 280 -17.14 -26.15 -11.43
N THR A 281 -16.20 -26.95 -11.94
CA THR A 281 -14.99 -26.48 -12.61
C THR A 281 -15.29 -25.65 -13.85
N ASP A 282 -16.17 -26.13 -14.73
CA ASP A 282 -16.54 -25.40 -15.94
C ASP A 282 -17.26 -24.08 -15.59
N TRP A 283 -18.15 -24.08 -14.60
CA TRP A 283 -18.78 -22.84 -14.12
C TRP A 283 -17.77 -21.85 -13.55
N THR A 284 -16.84 -22.32 -12.73
CA THR A 284 -15.80 -21.48 -12.11
C THR A 284 -14.89 -20.86 -13.16
N ARG A 285 -14.48 -21.64 -14.17
CA ARG A 285 -13.68 -21.14 -15.30
C ARG A 285 -14.45 -20.11 -16.12
N ALA A 286 -15.73 -20.34 -16.42
CA ALA A 286 -16.57 -19.40 -17.15
C ALA A 286 -16.71 -18.07 -16.39
N PHE A 287 -16.91 -18.14 -15.07
CA PHE A 287 -17.02 -16.98 -14.18
C PHE A 287 -15.77 -16.09 -14.25
N TYR A 288 -14.58 -16.64 -13.96
CA TYR A 288 -13.35 -15.83 -13.95
C TYR A 288 -12.89 -15.39 -15.35
N ALA A 289 -13.18 -16.17 -16.40
CA ALA A 289 -12.92 -15.76 -17.78
C ALA A 289 -13.80 -14.57 -18.24
N ALA A 290 -14.97 -14.39 -17.64
CA ALA A 290 -15.82 -13.23 -17.92
C ALA A 290 -15.36 -11.96 -17.18
N GLN A 291 -14.74 -12.14 -16.01
CA GLN A 291 -14.19 -11.04 -15.20
C GLN A 291 -12.89 -10.48 -15.78
N ASP A 292 -12.00 -11.36 -16.28
CA ASP A 292 -10.67 -10.98 -16.75
C ASP A 292 -10.34 -11.56 -18.16
N PRO A 293 -10.19 -10.69 -19.19
CA PRO A 293 -9.79 -11.11 -20.53
C PRO A 293 -8.44 -11.83 -20.62
N GLU A 294 -7.49 -11.57 -19.71
CA GLU A 294 -6.20 -12.26 -19.67
C GLU A 294 -6.35 -13.69 -19.16
N ILE A 295 -7.14 -13.90 -18.10
CA ILE A 295 -7.50 -15.24 -17.62
C ILE A 295 -8.21 -16.03 -18.72
N ARG A 296 -9.15 -15.37 -19.42
CA ARG A 296 -9.80 -15.98 -20.59
C ARG A 296 -8.82 -16.43 -21.65
N ALA A 297 -7.85 -15.58 -22.02
CA ALA A 297 -6.86 -15.90 -23.04
C ALA A 297 -6.01 -17.12 -22.66
N VAL A 298 -5.63 -17.24 -21.38
CA VAL A 298 -4.90 -18.41 -20.86
C VAL A 298 -5.76 -19.68 -20.93
N LEU A 299 -7.03 -19.60 -20.49
CA LEU A 299 -7.95 -20.74 -20.56
C LEU A 299 -8.18 -21.20 -22.01
N GLU A 300 -8.29 -20.27 -22.95
CA GLU A 300 -8.42 -20.59 -24.39
C GLU A 300 -7.14 -21.23 -24.94
N SER A 301 -5.94 -20.75 -24.55
CA SER A 301 -4.67 -21.29 -25.03
C SER A 301 -4.36 -22.69 -24.48
N GLU A 302 -4.72 -22.93 -23.23
CA GLU A 302 -4.56 -24.24 -22.56
C GLU A 302 -5.67 -25.24 -22.92
N GLY A 303 -6.66 -24.82 -23.73
CA GLY A 303 -7.79 -25.66 -24.12
C GLY A 303 -8.71 -26.01 -22.94
N ALA A 304 -8.73 -25.15 -21.92
CA ALA A 304 -9.50 -25.29 -20.69
C ALA A 304 -10.78 -24.41 -20.69
N TYR A 305 -10.92 -23.49 -21.64
CA TYR A 305 -12.07 -22.59 -21.72
C TYR A 305 -13.39 -23.35 -22.02
N PRO A 306 -14.40 -23.26 -21.13
CA PRO A 306 -15.69 -23.91 -21.33
C PRO A 306 -16.57 -23.12 -22.31
N ASP A 307 -17.40 -23.82 -23.10
CA ASP A 307 -18.43 -23.21 -23.97
C ASP A 307 -19.70 -22.92 -23.16
N LEU A 308 -19.56 -22.11 -22.10
CA LEU A 308 -20.62 -21.73 -21.17
C LEU A 308 -20.77 -20.21 -21.09
N ASP A 309 -21.99 -19.77 -20.85
CA ASP A 309 -22.30 -18.36 -20.63
C ASP A 309 -22.17 -18.03 -19.14
N ALA A 310 -21.32 -17.06 -18.80
CA ALA A 310 -21.07 -16.65 -17.41
C ALA A 310 -22.33 -16.08 -16.74
N ASP A 311 -23.27 -15.51 -17.51
CA ASP A 311 -24.55 -15.02 -17.00
C ASP A 311 -25.49 -16.17 -16.55
N THR A 312 -25.09 -17.43 -16.76
CA THR A 312 -25.85 -18.63 -16.38
C THR A 312 -25.24 -19.40 -15.21
N VAL A 313 -24.17 -18.89 -14.60
CA VAL A 313 -23.57 -19.48 -13.39
C VAL A 313 -24.63 -19.53 -12.28
N PRO A 314 -24.84 -20.69 -11.62
CA PRO A 314 -25.83 -20.81 -10.55
C PRO A 314 -25.60 -19.82 -9.40
N ASP A 315 -26.65 -19.14 -8.94
CA ASP A 315 -26.59 -18.09 -7.90
C ASP A 315 -25.78 -18.51 -6.66
N ALA A 316 -25.99 -19.73 -6.16
CA ALA A 316 -25.29 -20.23 -4.97
C ALA A 316 -23.77 -20.37 -5.17
N LEU A 317 -23.30 -20.58 -6.41
CA LEU A 317 -21.88 -20.61 -6.75
C LEU A 317 -21.36 -19.19 -6.93
N THR A 318 -22.13 -18.33 -7.62
CA THR A 318 -21.84 -16.90 -7.78
C THR A 318 -21.63 -16.20 -6.44
N ASP A 319 -22.51 -16.46 -5.45
CA ASP A 319 -22.43 -15.88 -4.10
C ASP A 319 -21.08 -16.12 -3.40
N VAL A 320 -20.41 -17.24 -3.70
CA VAL A 320 -19.08 -17.56 -3.15
C VAL A 320 -17.96 -17.03 -4.06
N LEU A 321 -18.06 -17.23 -5.37
CA LEU A 321 -17.01 -16.82 -6.31
C LEU A 321 -16.84 -15.30 -6.37
N GLU A 322 -17.91 -14.51 -6.20
CA GLU A 322 -17.84 -13.05 -6.11
C GLU A 322 -17.08 -12.52 -4.89
N ARG A 323 -16.77 -13.39 -3.92
CA ARG A 323 -16.00 -13.05 -2.71
C ARG A 323 -14.52 -13.43 -2.83
N ILE A 324 -14.16 -14.20 -3.85
CA ILE A 324 -12.83 -14.76 -4.06
C ILE A 324 -12.24 -14.15 -5.34
N ASP A 325 -11.08 -13.54 -5.20
CA ASP A 325 -10.29 -13.01 -6.31
C ASP A 325 -9.40 -14.11 -6.90
N VAL A 326 -9.28 -14.11 -8.23
CA VAL A 326 -8.26 -14.88 -8.95
C VAL A 326 -7.49 -13.89 -9.81
N ALA A 327 -6.22 -13.71 -9.49
CA ALA A 327 -5.35 -12.76 -10.17
C ALA A 327 -4.28 -13.48 -11.00
N TYR A 328 -4.10 -13.03 -12.23
CA TYR A 328 -3.06 -13.49 -13.14
C TYR A 328 -2.06 -12.36 -13.39
N TYR A 329 -0.78 -12.65 -13.13
CA TYR A 329 0.34 -11.77 -13.43
C TYR A 329 1.23 -12.48 -14.45
N GLU A 330 1.13 -12.08 -15.72
CA GLU A 330 1.83 -12.74 -16.83
C GLU A 330 3.31 -12.96 -16.52
N ALA A 331 3.73 -14.23 -16.57
CA ALA A 331 5.11 -14.66 -16.31
C ALA A 331 5.67 -14.29 -14.93
N ASP A 332 4.82 -14.00 -13.94
CA ASP A 332 5.21 -13.72 -12.55
C ASP A 332 4.43 -14.54 -11.51
N ALA A 333 3.10 -14.61 -11.59
CA ALA A 333 2.30 -15.28 -10.57
C ALA A 333 0.88 -15.62 -11.01
N ALA A 334 0.31 -16.63 -10.36
CA ALA A 334 -1.14 -16.84 -10.28
C ALA A 334 -1.53 -16.89 -8.80
N GLU A 335 -2.58 -16.16 -8.43
CA GLU A 335 -2.98 -15.94 -7.03
C GLU A 335 -4.48 -16.16 -6.82
N ILE A 336 -4.83 -16.75 -5.68
CA ILE A 336 -6.18 -16.75 -5.12
C ILE A 336 -6.16 -15.92 -3.83
N GLY A 337 -7.05 -14.93 -3.73
CA GLY A 337 -7.20 -14.02 -2.59
C GLY A 337 -8.67 -13.76 -2.26
N SER A 338 -8.96 -13.10 -1.13
CA SER A 338 -10.34 -12.71 -0.78
C SER A 338 -10.58 -11.25 -1.15
N LEU A 339 -11.70 -10.96 -1.82
CA LEU A 339 -12.13 -9.58 -2.15
C LEU A 339 -12.65 -8.82 -0.92
N GLU A 340 -12.99 -9.54 0.15
CA GLU A 340 -13.41 -8.98 1.44
C GLU A 340 -12.22 -8.45 2.24
N LEU A 341 -11.00 -8.87 1.90
CA LEU A 341 -9.76 -8.37 2.47
C LEU A 341 -9.14 -7.35 1.50
N ASN A 342 -9.02 -6.10 1.94
CA ASN A 342 -8.46 -5.04 1.11
C ASN A 342 -7.74 -3.98 1.98
N LYS A 343 -6.96 -3.12 1.31
CA LYS A 343 -6.16 -2.08 1.97
C LYS A 343 -7.02 -1.17 2.87
N VAL A 344 -8.29 -0.91 2.53
CA VAL A 344 -9.20 -0.08 3.35
C VAL A 344 -9.46 -0.75 4.70
N VAL A 345 -9.91 -2.01 4.70
CA VAL A 345 -10.18 -2.78 5.94
C VAL A 345 -8.92 -2.88 6.82
N GLY A 346 -7.77 -3.07 6.18
CA GLY A 346 -6.47 -3.07 6.85
C GLY A 346 -6.12 -1.73 7.49
N VAL A 347 -6.32 -0.62 6.78
CA VAL A 347 -6.08 0.74 7.28
C VAL A 347 -7.02 1.07 8.42
N GLU A 348 -8.33 0.78 8.30
CA GLU A 348 -9.31 0.98 9.37
C GLU A 348 -8.87 0.25 10.65
N ARG A 349 -8.51 -1.03 10.55
CA ARG A 349 -8.02 -1.78 11.72
C ARG A 349 -6.72 -1.22 12.27
N ALA A 350 -5.81 -0.75 11.40
CA ALA A 350 -4.57 -0.12 11.85
C ALA A 350 -4.84 1.17 12.64
N LEU A 351 -5.77 2.01 12.19
CA LEU A 351 -6.17 3.23 12.88
C LEU A 351 -6.81 2.92 14.24
N ASP A 352 -7.66 1.90 14.31
CA ASP A 352 -8.26 1.44 15.57
C ASP A 352 -7.22 1.00 16.60
N VAL A 353 -6.22 0.21 16.18
CA VAL A 353 -5.16 -0.27 17.07
C VAL A 353 -4.24 0.88 17.51
N LEU A 354 -3.96 1.83 16.60
CA LEU A 354 -3.18 3.03 16.90
C LEU A 354 -3.95 4.04 17.76
N GLY A 355 -5.27 3.87 17.94
CA GLY A 355 -6.12 4.78 18.72
C GLY A 355 -6.37 6.12 18.03
N VAL A 356 -6.46 6.12 16.69
CA VAL A 356 -6.76 7.31 15.89
C VAL A 356 -8.26 7.38 15.62
N ASP A 357 -9.02 7.97 16.55
CA ASP A 357 -10.50 8.00 16.50
C ASP A 357 -11.07 8.93 15.41
N GLU A 358 -10.43 10.07 15.15
CA GLU A 358 -10.86 11.08 14.16
C GLU A 358 -9.73 11.32 13.13
N PRO A 359 -9.48 10.36 12.22
CA PRO A 359 -8.37 10.48 11.28
C PRO A 359 -8.54 11.68 10.35
N PHE A 360 -7.43 12.38 10.14
CA PHE A 360 -7.18 13.23 8.99
C PHE A 360 -5.84 12.80 8.40
N SER A 361 -5.89 11.83 7.48
CA SER A 361 -4.71 11.13 6.99
C SER A 361 -4.13 11.76 5.74
N LEU A 362 -2.80 11.72 5.58
CA LEU A 362 -2.18 11.77 4.26
C LEU A 362 -2.12 10.36 3.70
N VAL A 363 -2.81 10.09 2.59
CA VAL A 363 -2.73 8.82 1.85
C VAL A 363 -1.83 8.99 0.63
N MET A 364 -0.79 8.16 0.53
CA MET A 364 0.11 8.14 -0.63
C MET A 364 0.13 6.76 -1.28
N GLY A 365 -0.06 6.70 -2.60
CA GLY A 365 -0.02 5.45 -3.34
C GLY A 365 -0.08 5.62 -4.86
N ASP A 366 0.21 4.56 -5.61
CA ASP A 366 0.30 4.58 -7.07
C ASP A 366 -0.73 3.66 -7.76
N SER A 367 -1.29 2.70 -7.03
CA SER A 367 -2.06 1.60 -7.63
C SER A 367 -3.57 1.79 -7.48
N LYS A 368 -4.34 0.91 -8.14
CA LYS A 368 -5.80 0.80 -7.95
C LYS A 368 -6.18 0.42 -6.52
N SER A 369 -5.33 -0.36 -5.83
CA SER A 369 -5.58 -0.75 -4.44
C SER A 369 -5.45 0.44 -3.49
N ASP A 370 -4.54 1.37 -3.80
CA ASP A 370 -4.37 2.62 -3.06
C ASP A 370 -5.48 3.63 -3.35
N LEU A 371 -5.94 3.69 -4.60
CA LEU A 371 -7.09 4.50 -4.99
C LEU A 371 -8.32 4.20 -4.12
N ARG A 372 -8.57 2.93 -3.75
CA ARG A 372 -9.69 2.59 -2.84
C ARG A 372 -9.54 3.22 -1.46
N VAL A 373 -8.31 3.31 -0.94
CA VAL A 373 -8.03 4.01 0.32
C VAL A 373 -8.18 5.52 0.17
N MET A 374 -7.73 6.09 -0.95
CA MET A 374 -7.90 7.51 -1.26
C MET A 374 -9.38 7.90 -1.36
N GLN A 375 -10.18 7.10 -2.07
CA GLN A 375 -11.63 7.29 -2.16
C GLN A 375 -12.30 7.16 -0.79
N TRP A 376 -11.91 6.17 0.02
CA TRP A 376 -12.43 6.02 1.37
C TRP A 376 -12.15 7.25 2.25
N VAL A 377 -10.95 7.84 2.19
CA VAL A 377 -10.67 9.05 2.99
C VAL A 377 -11.44 10.27 2.49
N ASP A 378 -11.64 10.42 1.17
CA ASP A 378 -12.41 11.52 0.58
C ASP A 378 -13.90 11.40 0.95
N GLU A 379 -14.49 10.20 0.80
CA GLU A 379 -15.88 9.91 1.13
C GLU A 379 -16.22 10.17 2.61
N ASN A 380 -15.23 10.02 3.50
CA ASN A 380 -15.39 10.17 4.94
C ASN A 380 -14.86 11.50 5.50
N ASP A 381 -14.42 12.46 4.67
CA ASP A 381 -13.73 13.69 5.10
C ASP A 381 -12.61 13.39 6.10
N ALA A 382 -11.86 12.33 5.82
CA ALA A 382 -10.90 11.70 6.71
C ALA A 382 -9.44 11.87 6.25
N GLY A 383 -9.17 12.67 5.21
CA GLY A 383 -7.80 12.90 4.76
C GLY A 383 -7.65 13.59 3.42
N ILE A 384 -6.41 13.59 2.94
CA ILE A 384 -5.97 14.10 1.65
C ILE A 384 -5.15 13.03 0.93
N ALA A 385 -5.24 13.00 -0.40
CA ALA A 385 -4.58 12.00 -1.23
C ALA A 385 -3.43 12.59 -2.05
N ALA A 386 -2.37 11.82 -2.26
CA ALA A 386 -1.25 12.17 -3.11
C ALA A 386 -0.74 10.95 -3.89
N ALA A 387 -0.27 11.18 -5.12
CA ALA A 387 0.19 10.09 -5.99
C ALA A 387 1.44 10.50 -6.80
N PRO A 388 2.33 9.56 -7.13
CA PRO A 388 3.43 9.85 -8.02
C PRO A 388 2.91 10.01 -9.47
N GLU A 389 3.62 10.78 -10.31
CA GLU A 389 3.22 11.07 -11.71
C GLU A 389 3.02 9.83 -12.61
N HIS A 390 3.52 8.67 -12.19
CA HIS A 390 3.44 7.41 -12.93
C HIS A 390 2.45 6.41 -12.33
N ALA A 391 1.65 6.86 -11.37
CA ALA A 391 0.54 6.10 -10.83
C ALA A 391 -0.46 5.70 -11.93
N SER A 392 -1.35 4.77 -11.61
CA SER A 392 -2.41 4.37 -12.51
C SER A 392 -3.26 5.57 -12.93
N GLN A 393 -3.82 5.53 -14.15
CA GLN A 393 -4.57 6.67 -14.70
C GLN A 393 -5.72 7.09 -13.77
N ASP A 394 -6.48 6.12 -13.25
CA ASP A 394 -7.60 6.37 -12.34
C ASP A 394 -7.13 7.00 -11.02
N THR A 395 -5.96 6.57 -10.51
CA THR A 395 -5.34 7.14 -9.30
C THR A 395 -4.94 8.60 -9.53
N LEU A 396 -4.29 8.90 -10.66
CA LEU A 396 -3.91 10.27 -11.01
C LEU A 396 -5.11 11.18 -11.21
N GLU A 397 -6.15 10.70 -11.90
CA GLU A 397 -7.39 11.45 -12.11
C GLU A 397 -8.01 11.86 -10.77
N HIS A 398 -8.13 10.92 -9.82
CA HIS A 398 -8.66 11.22 -8.49
C HIS A 398 -7.84 12.26 -7.72
N VAL A 399 -6.50 12.17 -7.71
CA VAL A 399 -5.64 13.14 -7.02
C VAL A 399 -5.69 14.54 -7.67
N LEU A 400 -5.83 14.60 -9.00
CA LEU A 400 -5.98 15.86 -9.74
C LEU A 400 -7.35 16.52 -9.53
N GLU A 401 -8.41 15.74 -9.28
CA GLU A 401 -9.74 16.28 -9.02
C GLU A 401 -9.93 16.77 -7.58
N THR A 402 -9.04 16.37 -6.65
CA THR A 402 -9.16 16.64 -5.21
C THR A 402 -8.23 17.76 -4.75
N ASP A 403 -6.94 17.46 -4.53
CA ASP A 403 -6.00 18.33 -3.81
C ASP A 403 -4.73 18.69 -4.58
N GLU A 404 -4.52 18.18 -5.80
CA GLU A 404 -3.40 18.69 -6.60
C GLU A 404 -2.07 17.95 -6.37
N LEU A 405 -2.02 17.01 -5.39
CA LEU A 405 -0.78 16.54 -4.76
C LEU A 405 -0.08 15.44 -5.56
N VAL A 406 0.46 15.82 -6.71
CA VAL A 406 1.23 14.94 -7.58
C VAL A 406 2.74 15.19 -7.41
N PHE A 407 3.54 14.13 -7.41
CA PHE A 407 5.00 14.23 -7.24
C PHE A 407 5.82 13.35 -8.21
N ASP A 408 7.04 13.79 -8.48
CA ASP A 408 8.00 13.07 -9.32
C ASP A 408 8.47 11.74 -8.69
N ARG A 409 8.99 10.82 -9.52
CA ARG A 409 9.61 9.58 -9.03
C ARG A 409 10.72 9.85 -8.02
N GLY A 410 10.61 9.25 -6.83
CA GLY A 410 11.57 9.44 -5.74
C GLY A 410 11.49 10.80 -5.05
N LYS A 411 10.40 11.57 -5.28
CA LYS A 411 10.16 12.89 -4.69
C LYS A 411 8.98 12.92 -3.72
N SER A 412 8.66 11.78 -3.10
CA SER A 412 7.64 11.68 -2.04
C SER A 412 7.87 12.68 -0.89
N VAL A 413 9.13 13.05 -0.63
CA VAL A 413 9.50 14.06 0.36
C VAL A 413 8.86 15.43 0.12
N ASP A 414 8.53 15.78 -1.13
CA ASP A 414 7.95 17.09 -1.46
C ASP A 414 6.51 17.22 -0.94
N VAL A 415 5.73 16.14 -1.03
CA VAL A 415 4.40 16.06 -0.40
C VAL A 415 4.52 16.06 1.12
N LEU A 416 5.47 15.27 1.67
CA LEU A 416 5.68 15.21 3.13
C LEU A 416 6.07 16.58 3.71
N ARG A 417 6.89 17.37 3.01
CA ARG A 417 7.24 18.75 3.39
C ARG A 417 6.05 19.70 3.33
N THR A 418 5.19 19.55 2.33
CA THR A 418 3.92 20.28 2.23
C THR A 418 3.03 19.98 3.43
N VAL A 419 2.88 18.69 3.79
CA VAL A 419 2.08 18.27 4.95
C VAL A 419 2.72 18.69 6.28
N TYR A 420 4.05 18.70 6.36
CA TYR A 420 4.75 19.23 7.53
C TYR A 420 4.42 20.72 7.71
N ALA A 421 4.47 21.50 6.63
CA ALA A 421 4.08 22.91 6.66
C ALA A 421 2.61 23.09 7.05
N LEU A 422 1.69 22.29 6.48
CA LEU A 422 0.27 22.28 6.84
C LEU A 422 0.09 22.07 8.34
N ASN A 423 0.74 21.05 8.91
CA ASN A 423 0.65 20.75 10.34
C ASN A 423 1.19 21.87 11.23
N ARG A 424 2.21 22.59 10.77
CA ARG A 424 2.76 23.76 11.47
C ARG A 424 1.82 24.96 11.38
N LEU A 425 1.23 25.21 10.21
CA LEU A 425 0.31 26.32 9.96
C LEU A 425 -1.05 26.15 10.65
N ALA A 426 -1.59 24.93 10.67
CA ALA A 426 -2.84 24.61 11.35
C ALA A 426 -2.77 24.80 12.89
N ARG A 427 -1.56 24.90 13.45
CA ARG A 427 -1.32 25.19 14.88
C ARG A 427 -1.22 26.69 15.19
N LEU A 428 -1.28 27.55 14.17
CA LEU A 428 -1.29 29.01 14.36
C LEU A 428 -2.67 29.46 14.84
N GLU A 429 -2.79 29.85 16.11
CA GLU A 429 -4.00 30.52 16.63
C GLU A 429 -4.22 31.92 16.06
#